data_AF-A0A5C7KAR6-F1
#
_entry.id   AF-A0A5C7KAR6-F1
#
_cell.length_a   1.000
_cell.length_b   1.000
_cell.length_c   1.000
_cell.angle_alpha   90.00
_cell.angle_beta   90.00
_cell.angle_gamma   90.00
#
_symmetry.space_group_name_H-M   'P 1'
#
loop_
_entity.id
_entity.type
_entity.pdbx_description
1 polymer ?
#
loop_
_entity_poly.entity_id
_entity_poly.type
_entity_poly.pdbx_seq_one_letter_code
_entity_poly.pdbx_strand_id
1 'polypeptide(L)'
;MLITSLVFAPTAFAQQKLDIIQIMGQFVQANHAASKCIKPDQSTLSKFLGNFHLVTVRAAEEMKKRKPDLTDQQISEKFKTASDAVAKQIDDLIRVNGCSDPRIQDLLKRFEVQANLKFGG
;
A
#
# COMPACT_ATOMS: atom_id res chain seq x y z
N MET A 1 24.93 49.89 -18.07
CA MET A 1 24.61 48.44 -18.18
C MET A 1 24.59 47.87 -16.78
N LEU A 2 23.43 47.46 -16.27
CA LEU A 2 23.29 46.74 -14.99
C LEU A 2 22.95 45.29 -15.34
N ILE A 3 23.81 44.36 -14.95
CA ILE A 3 23.60 42.92 -15.12
C ILE A 3 22.95 42.42 -13.82
N THR A 4 21.66 42.13 -13.88
CA THR A 4 20.91 41.57 -12.75
C THR A 4 21.07 40.04 -12.78
N SER A 5 21.89 39.50 -11.89
CA SER A 5 22.05 38.04 -11.74
C SER A 5 20.83 37.44 -11.03
N LEU A 6 20.04 36.63 -11.73
CA LEU A 6 18.99 35.81 -11.14
C LEU A 6 19.64 34.67 -10.33
N VAL A 7 19.46 34.72 -9.01
CA VAL A 7 19.81 33.62 -8.11
C VAL A 7 18.70 32.57 -8.20
N PHE A 8 18.97 31.47 -8.90
CA PHE A 8 18.10 30.29 -8.92
C PHE A 8 18.27 29.54 -7.59
N ALA A 9 17.30 29.66 -6.67
CA ALA A 9 17.25 28.82 -5.49
C ALA A 9 16.75 27.42 -5.89
N PRO A 10 17.49 26.34 -5.60
CA PRO A 10 17.00 24.99 -5.85
C PRO A 10 15.85 24.71 -4.87
N THR A 11 14.65 24.48 -5.39
CA THR A 11 13.55 23.93 -4.61
C THR A 11 13.91 22.50 -4.23
N ALA A 12 14.32 22.29 -2.98
CA ALA A 12 14.48 20.96 -2.43
C ALA A 12 13.10 20.28 -2.40
N PHE A 13 12.86 19.33 -3.29
CA PHE A 13 11.72 18.42 -3.18
C PHE A 13 11.92 17.60 -1.92
N ALA A 14 11.14 17.89 -0.87
CA ALA A 14 11.09 17.08 0.33
C ALA A 14 10.73 15.64 -0.08
N GLN A 15 11.71 14.74 0.01
CA GLN A 15 11.52 13.32 -0.28
C GLN A 15 10.58 12.76 0.79
N GLN A 16 9.29 12.68 0.45
CA GLN A 16 8.24 12.24 1.35
C GLN A 16 8.58 10.80 1.79
N LYS A 17 9.02 10.65 3.05
CA LYS A 17 9.38 9.34 3.59
C LYS A 17 8.14 8.45 3.51
N LEU A 18 8.19 7.42 2.67
CA LEU A 18 7.10 6.46 2.54
C LEU A 18 6.81 5.82 3.90
N ASP A 19 5.56 5.94 4.36
CA ASP A 19 5.11 5.38 5.63
C ASP A 19 4.73 3.91 5.45
N ILE A 20 5.34 3.01 6.23
CA ILE A 20 5.14 1.56 6.08
C ILE A 20 3.70 1.11 6.40
N ILE A 21 2.98 1.83 7.26
CA ILE A 21 1.56 1.55 7.54
C ILE A 21 0.72 1.95 6.32
N GLN A 22 1.06 3.06 5.66
CA GLN A 22 0.43 3.42 4.38
C GLN A 22 0.73 2.41 3.28
N ILE A 23 1.98 1.91 3.19
CA ILE A 23 2.35 0.85 2.24
C ILE A 23 1.51 -0.40 2.52
N MET A 24 1.38 -0.83 3.78
CA MET A 24 0.51 -1.95 4.15
C MET A 24 -0.92 -1.74 3.67
N GLY A 25 -1.48 -0.54 3.86
CA GLY A 25 -2.80 -0.17 3.36
C GLY A 25 -2.94 -0.28 1.83
N GLN A 26 -1.87 0.00 1.08
CA GLN A 26 -1.88 -0.18 -0.38
C GLN A 26 -1.89 -1.66 -0.78
N PHE A 27 -1.19 -2.52 -0.05
CA PHE A 27 -1.26 -3.98 -0.26
C PHE A 27 -2.65 -4.53 0.03
N VAL A 28 -3.30 -4.09 1.12
CA VAL A 28 -4.70 -4.48 1.41
C VAL A 28 -5.62 -4.14 0.24
N GLN A 29 -5.51 -2.91 -0.29
CA GLN A 29 -6.34 -2.48 -1.41
C GLN A 29 -6.13 -3.35 -2.67
N ALA A 30 -4.87 -3.54 -3.07
CA ALA A 30 -4.52 -4.33 -4.23
C ALA A 30 -4.94 -5.80 -4.10
N ASN A 31 -4.70 -6.41 -2.93
CA ASN A 31 -5.10 -7.78 -2.63
C ASN A 31 -6.61 -7.97 -2.74
N HIS A 32 -7.38 -7.06 -2.13
CA HIS A 32 -8.83 -7.17 -2.13
C HIS A 32 -9.41 -7.02 -3.54
N ALA A 33 -8.97 -6.00 -4.29
CA ALA A 33 -9.38 -5.84 -5.69
C ALA A 33 -9.01 -7.07 -6.54
N ALA A 34 -7.79 -7.60 -6.39
CA ALA A 34 -7.34 -8.77 -7.13
C ALA A 34 -8.21 -9.99 -6.82
N SER A 35 -8.55 -10.22 -5.55
CA SER A 35 -9.38 -11.35 -5.12
C SER A 35 -10.80 -11.36 -5.69
N LYS A 36 -11.30 -10.19 -6.12
CA LYS A 36 -12.64 -10.02 -6.67
C LYS A 36 -12.66 -10.01 -8.19
N CYS A 37 -11.63 -9.44 -8.81
CA CYS A 37 -11.67 -9.08 -10.22
C CYS A 37 -10.79 -9.95 -11.13
N ILE A 38 -9.82 -10.68 -10.57
CA ILE A 38 -8.93 -11.54 -11.35
C ILE A 38 -8.69 -12.87 -10.63
N LYS A 39 -8.10 -13.82 -11.35
CA LYS A 39 -7.60 -15.07 -10.80
C LYS A 39 -6.11 -15.17 -11.13
N PRO A 40 -5.22 -14.59 -10.30
CA PRO A 40 -3.79 -14.64 -10.54
C PRO A 40 -3.30 -16.09 -10.50
N ASP A 41 -2.23 -16.39 -11.22
CA ASP A 41 -1.57 -17.68 -11.08
C ASP A 41 -0.96 -17.85 -9.68
N GLN A 42 -0.72 -19.10 -9.28
CA GLN A 42 -0.25 -19.42 -7.94
C GLN A 42 1.13 -18.80 -7.62
N SER A 43 2.01 -18.65 -8.62
CA SER A 43 3.34 -18.07 -8.43
C SER A 43 3.22 -16.58 -8.11
N THR A 44 2.42 -15.85 -8.89
CA THR A 44 2.17 -14.42 -8.68
C THR A 44 1.50 -14.16 -7.34
N LEU A 45 0.46 -14.94 -6.99
CA LEU A 45 -0.20 -14.84 -5.69
C LEU A 45 0.77 -15.12 -4.53
N SER A 46 1.59 -16.16 -4.63
CA SER A 46 2.55 -16.52 -3.58
C SER A 46 3.57 -15.41 -3.33
N LYS A 47 4.15 -14.83 -4.39
CA LYS A 47 5.09 -13.70 -4.27
C LYS A 47 4.43 -12.48 -3.64
N PHE A 48 3.22 -12.15 -4.08
CA PHE A 48 2.44 -11.05 -3.49
C PHE A 48 2.23 -11.25 -1.99
N LEU A 49 1.77 -12.43 -1.57
CA LEU A 49 1.51 -12.73 -0.17
C LEU A 49 2.78 -12.71 0.68
N GLY A 50 3.92 -13.18 0.14
CA GLY A 50 5.21 -13.07 0.82
C GLY A 50 5.61 -11.61 1.07
N ASN A 51 5.48 -10.77 0.03
CA ASN A 51 5.76 -9.34 0.13
C ASN A 51 4.79 -8.63 1.08
N PHE A 52 3.51 -8.98 1.04
CA PHE A 52 2.50 -8.41 1.93
C PHE A 52 2.76 -8.80 3.40
N HIS A 53 3.15 -10.05 3.65
CA HIS A 53 3.51 -10.51 4.99
C HIS A 53 4.67 -9.71 5.57
N LEU A 54 5.76 -9.52 4.81
CA LEU A 54 6.90 -8.72 5.25
C LEU A 54 6.48 -7.28 5.60
N VAL A 55 5.72 -6.63 4.72
CA VAL A 55 5.23 -5.26 4.96
C VAL A 55 4.34 -5.19 6.20
N THR A 56 3.49 -6.19 6.43
CA THR A 56 2.62 -6.26 7.61
C THR A 56 3.43 -6.35 8.90
N VAL A 57 4.47 -7.19 8.93
CA VAL A 57 5.38 -7.29 10.09
C VAL A 57 6.06 -5.94 10.35
N ARG A 58 6.61 -5.30 9.32
CA ARG A 58 7.26 -3.98 9.46
C ARG A 58 6.29 -2.87 9.90
N ALA A 59 5.05 -2.92 9.43
CA ALA A 59 4.00 -2.01 9.87
C ALA A 59 3.65 -2.22 11.35
N ALA A 60 3.60 -3.47 11.82
CA ALA A 60 3.37 -3.78 13.23
C ALA A 60 4.52 -3.29 14.13
N GLU A 61 5.78 -3.53 13.72
CA GLU A 61 6.97 -3.01 14.41
C GLU A 61 6.92 -1.47 14.52
N GLU A 62 6.57 -0.78 13.43
CA GLU A 62 6.45 0.67 13.41
C GLU A 62 5.28 1.16 14.27
N MET A 63 4.14 0.47 14.28
CA MET A 63 3.02 0.80 15.16
C MET A 63 3.43 0.66 16.64
N LYS A 64 4.15 -0.40 16.99
CA LYS A 64 4.65 -0.62 18.37
C LYS A 64 5.63 0.47 18.79
N LYS A 65 6.49 0.96 17.89
CA LYS A 65 7.37 2.11 18.16
C LYS A 65 6.57 3.39 18.42
N ARG A 66 5.51 3.64 17.64
CA ARG A 66 4.64 4.82 17.77
C ARG A 66 3.73 4.76 19.00
N LYS A 67 3.34 3.55 19.41
CA LYS A 67 2.39 3.25 20.48
C LYS A 67 2.89 2.07 21.34
N PRO A 68 3.88 2.30 22.20
CA PRO A 68 4.52 1.23 22.99
C PRO A 68 3.58 0.54 23.97
N ASP A 69 2.50 1.21 24.35
CA ASP A 69 1.44 0.77 25.25
C ASP A 69 0.51 -0.30 24.64
N LEU A 70 0.42 -0.39 23.31
CA LEU A 70 -0.43 -1.38 22.66
C LEU A 70 0.19 -2.77 22.69
N THR A 71 -0.61 -3.79 22.98
CA THR A 71 -0.20 -5.19 22.80
C THR A 71 -0.21 -5.57 21.33
N ASP A 72 0.51 -6.63 20.96
CA ASP A 72 0.53 -7.13 19.58
C ASP A 72 -0.87 -7.52 19.09
N GLN A 73 -1.70 -8.06 19.99
CA GLN A 73 -3.10 -8.35 19.70
C GLN A 73 -3.89 -7.08 19.36
N GLN A 74 -3.74 -6.01 20.15
CA GLN A 74 -4.43 -4.74 19.88
C GLN A 74 -3.96 -4.10 18.56
N ILE A 75 -2.68 -4.23 18.21
CA ILE A 75 -2.14 -3.78 16.92
C ILE A 75 -2.78 -4.58 15.77
N SER A 76 -2.82 -5.90 15.91
CA SER A 76 -3.44 -6.80 14.94
C SER A 76 -4.93 -6.49 14.73
N GLU A 77 -5.68 -6.30 15.82
CA GLU A 77 -7.10 -5.91 15.77
C GLU A 77 -7.30 -4.57 15.05
N LYS A 78 -6.45 -3.56 15.34
CA LYS A 78 -6.50 -2.28 14.64
C LYS A 78 -6.25 -2.41 13.15
N PHE A 79 -5.26 -3.20 12.74
CA PHE A 79 -4.99 -3.47 11.33
C PHE A 79 -6.13 -4.23 10.65
N LYS A 80 -6.72 -5.21 11.35
CA LYS A 80 -7.90 -5.91 10.85
C LYS A 80 -9.07 -4.96 10.62
N THR A 81 -9.45 -4.16 11.61
CA THR A 81 -10.56 -3.20 11.47
C THR A 81 -10.32 -2.22 10.33
N ALA A 82 -9.10 -1.68 10.20
CA ALA A 82 -8.76 -0.78 9.10
C ALA A 82 -8.84 -1.50 7.73
N SER A 83 -8.38 -2.74 7.66
CA SER A 83 -8.41 -3.53 6.42
C SER A 83 -9.84 -3.89 6.01
N ASP A 84 -10.70 -4.24 6.97
CA ASP A 84 -12.11 -4.54 6.72
C ASP A 84 -12.87 -3.31 6.19
N ALA A 85 -12.56 -2.11 6.70
CA ALA A 85 -13.11 -0.85 6.20
C ALA A 85 -12.68 -0.55 4.75
N VAL A 86 -11.40 -0.78 4.43
CA VAL A 86 -10.86 -0.63 3.07
C VAL A 86 -11.50 -1.64 2.10
N ALA A 87 -11.65 -2.90 2.53
CA ALA A 87 -12.30 -3.94 1.74
C ALA A 87 -13.74 -3.55 1.35
N LYS A 88 -14.50 -3.02 2.30
CA LYS A 88 -15.87 -2.52 2.05
C LYS A 88 -15.90 -1.40 1.01
N GLN A 89 -14.98 -0.44 1.09
CA GLN A 89 -14.91 0.66 0.12
C GLN A 89 -14.63 0.16 -1.31
N ILE A 90 -13.75 -0.84 -1.44
CA ILE A 90 -13.45 -1.44 -2.74
C ILE A 90 -14.62 -2.28 -3.25
N ASP A 91 -15.30 -3.02 -2.37
CA ASP A 91 -16.51 -3.77 -2.74
C ASP A 91 -17.60 -2.83 -3.27
N ASP A 92 -17.83 -1.70 -2.61
CA ASP A 92 -18.78 -0.69 -3.08
C ASP A 92 -18.37 -0.10 -4.44
N LEU A 93 -17.08 0.15 -4.63
CA LEU A 93 -16.54 0.66 -5.88
C LEU A 93 -16.74 -0.35 -7.04
N ILE A 94 -16.42 -1.62 -6.81
CA ILE A 94 -16.60 -2.71 -7.79
C ILE A 94 -18.08 -2.93 -8.07
N ARG A 95 -18.94 -2.89 -7.04
CA ARG A 95 -20.39 -3.08 -7.20
C ARG A 95 -21.01 -2.02 -8.11
N VAL A 96 -20.56 -0.76 -7.98
CA VAL A 96 -21.13 0.37 -8.74
C VAL A 96 -20.54 0.47 -10.15
N ASN A 97 -19.21 0.31 -10.28
CA ASN A 97 -18.51 0.63 -11.54
C ASN A 97 -17.89 -0.59 -12.23
N GLY A 98 -17.95 -1.76 -11.61
CA GLY A 98 -17.36 -3.00 -12.11
C GLY A 98 -15.84 -3.04 -11.98
N CYS A 99 -15.28 -4.19 -12.34
CA CYS A 99 -13.83 -4.40 -12.35
C CYS A 99 -13.09 -3.56 -13.39
N SER A 100 -13.80 -3.03 -14.40
CA SER A 100 -13.23 -2.18 -15.45
C SER A 100 -13.06 -0.71 -15.03
N ASP A 101 -13.51 -0.32 -13.82
CA ASP A 101 -13.28 1.02 -13.29
C ASP A 101 -11.77 1.33 -13.29
N PRO A 102 -11.32 2.50 -13.80
CA PRO A 102 -9.90 2.83 -13.87
C PRO A 102 -9.16 2.73 -12.54
N ARG A 103 -9.84 3.04 -11.43
CA ARG A 103 -9.26 2.95 -10.08
C ARG A 103 -9.05 1.51 -9.67
N ILE A 104 -9.97 0.60 -10.03
CA ILE A 104 -9.81 -0.85 -9.80
C ILE A 104 -8.69 -1.38 -10.69
N GLN A 105 -8.65 -1.01 -11.96
CA GLN A 105 -7.57 -1.40 -12.87
C GLN A 105 -6.19 -0.97 -12.36
N ASP A 106 -6.08 0.22 -11.74
CA ASP A 106 -4.84 0.66 -11.11
C ASP A 106 -4.48 -0.16 -9.87
N LEU A 107 -5.45 -0.64 -9.09
CA LEU A 107 -5.20 -1.58 -7.99
C LEU A 107 -4.70 -2.94 -8.52
N LEU A 108 -5.22 -3.41 -9.65
CA LEU A 108 -4.75 -4.65 -10.30
C LEU A 108 -3.31 -4.51 -10.82
N LYS A 109 -2.98 -3.38 -11.46
CA LYS A 109 -1.58 -3.09 -11.84
C LYS A 109 -0.67 -3.04 -10.61
N ARG A 110 -1.14 -2.44 -9.52
CA ARG A 110 -0.38 -2.36 -8.27
C ARG A 110 -0.15 -3.74 -7.67
N PHE A 111 -1.13 -4.64 -7.74
CA PHE A 111 -0.97 -6.03 -7.31
C PHE A 111 0.21 -6.70 -8.03
N GLU A 112 0.29 -6.57 -9.36
CA GLU A 112 1.40 -7.10 -10.14
C GLU A 112 2.76 -6.47 -9.77
N VAL A 113 2.80 -5.15 -9.58
CA VAL A 113 4.03 -4.47 -9.13
C VAL A 113 4.45 -4.98 -7.75
N GLN A 114 3.50 -5.09 -6.82
CA GLN A 114 3.73 -5.56 -5.45
C GLN A 114 4.14 -7.03 -5.40
N ALA A 115 3.66 -7.87 -6.32
CA ALA A 115 4.10 -9.26 -6.47
C ALA A 115 5.56 -9.36 -6.94
N ASN A 116 6.05 -8.36 -7.68
CA ASN A 116 7.40 -8.35 -8.25
C ASN A 116 8.41 -7.48 -7.47
N LEU A 117 8.01 -6.93 -6.32
CA LEU A 117 8.95 -6.24 -5.43
C LEU A 117 10.03 -7.21 -4.95
N LYS A 118 11.27 -6.72 -4.99
CA LYS A 118 12.45 -7.41 -4.45
C LYS A 118 12.88 -6.68 -3.19
N PHE A 119 12.48 -7.19 -2.03
CA PHE A 119 13.13 -6.82 -0.78
C PHE A 119 14.44 -7.58 -0.73
N GLY A 120 15.58 -6.88 -0.71
CA GLY A 120 16.92 -7.42 -0.99
C GLY A 120 17.19 -8.80 -0.38
N GLY A 121 17.73 -9.69 -1.21
CA GLY A 121 18.44 -10.90 -0.77
C GLY A 121 19.88 -10.59 -0.42
#